data_AF-A0AB37X7S5-F1
#
_entry.id   AF-A0AB37X7S5-F1
#
_cell.length_a   1.000
_cell.length_b   1.000
_cell.length_c   1.000
_cell.angle_alpha   90.00
_cell.angle_beta   90.00
_cell.angle_gamma   90.00
#
_symmetry.space_group_name_H-M   'P 1'
#
loop_
_entity.id
_entity.type
_entity.pdbx_description
1 polymer ?
#
loop_
_entity_poly.entity_id
_entity_poly.type
_entity_poly.pdbx_seq_one_letter_code
_entity_poly.pdbx_strand_id
1 'polypeptide(L)' 'MYLSHALGAEAVGSAHHELFDAVRPAASMIIVSGFLDPRLVVGVEAEAYRGAAR' A
#
# COMPACT_ATOMS: atom_id res chain seq x y z
N MET A 1 0.44 2.32 2.90
CA MET A 1 0.54 0.87 3.11
C MET A 1 0.85 0.61 4.56
N TYR A 2 -0.02 -0.15 5.23
CA TYR A 2 0.09 -0.50 6.63
C TYR A 2 0.42 -1.98 6.70
N LEU A 3 1.42 -2.37 7.48
CA LEU A 3 1.85 -3.77 7.63
C LEU A 3 1.66 -4.19 9.09
N SER A 4 1.29 -5.44 9.34
CA SER A 4 1.25 -5.99 10.70
C SER A 4 2.64 -6.31 11.26
N HIS A 5 3.64 -6.56 10.39
CA HIS A 5 5.01 -6.85 10.79
C HIS A 5 6.04 -6.49 9.71
N ALA A 6 7.30 -6.31 10.11
CA ALA A 6 8.40 -5.88 9.22
C ALA A 6 8.77 -6.90 8.13
N LEU A 7 8.65 -8.21 8.40
CA LEU A 7 9.08 -9.26 7.46
C LEU A 7 8.34 -9.22 6.11
N GLY A 8 7.17 -8.60 6.02
CA GLY A 8 6.41 -8.49 4.78
C GLY A 8 6.84 -7.33 3.88
N ALA A 9 7.73 -6.43 4.32
CA ALA A 9 8.02 -5.17 3.64
C ALA A 9 8.50 -5.36 2.19
N GLU A 10 9.45 -6.27 1.95
CA GLU A 10 9.98 -6.56 0.61
C GLU A 10 8.89 -7.10 -0.34
N ALA A 11 8.12 -8.09 0.13
CA ALA A 11 7.05 -8.69 -0.67
C ALA A 11 5.96 -7.65 -1.04
N VAL A 12 5.57 -6.82 -0.07
CA VAL A 12 4.58 -5.75 -0.30
C VAL A 12 5.14 -4.68 -1.24
N GLY A 13 6.41 -4.29 -1.08
CA GLY A 13 7.07 -3.32 -1.95
C GLY A 13 7.16 -3.80 -3.40
N SER A 14 7.53 -5.08 -3.60
CA SER A 14 7.56 -5.69 -4.94
C SER A 14 6.17 -5.72 -5.57
N ALA A 15 5.14 -6.10 -4.81
CA ALA A 15 3.76 -6.13 -5.33
C ALA A 15 3.25 -4.72 -5.67
N HIS A 16 3.60 -3.72 -4.86
CA HIS A 16 3.27 -2.32 -5.15
C HIS A 16 3.95 -1.85 -6.45
N HIS A 17 5.23 -2.18 -6.63
CA HIS A 17 5.96 -1.87 -7.87
C HIS A 17 5.32 -2.57 -9.08
N GLU A 18 5.08 -3.88 -9.01
CA GLU A 18 4.45 -4.65 -10.10
C GLU A 18 3.15 -4.01 -10.59
N LEU A 19 2.30 -3.56 -9.66
CA LEU A 19 1.02 -2.96 -10.00
C LEU A 19 1.11 -1.50 -10.45
N PHE A 20 2.04 -0.72 -9.89
CA PHE A 20 2.07 0.74 -10.03
C PHE A 20 3.31 1.31 -10.75
N ASP A 21 4.20 0.51 -11.32
CA ASP A 21 5.44 0.99 -11.96
C ASP A 21 5.19 2.07 -13.03
N ALA A 22 4.08 1.98 -13.77
CA ALA A 22 3.74 2.96 -14.80
C ALA A 22 3.31 4.33 -14.24
N VAL A 23 2.65 4.39 -13.09
CA VAL A 23 2.07 5.63 -12.52
C VAL A 23 2.92 6.20 -11.40
N ARG A 24 3.63 5.34 -10.66
CA ARG A 24 4.52 5.70 -9.53
C ARG A 24 3.85 6.66 -8.53
N PRO A 25 2.74 6.23 -7.90
CA PRO A 25 2.07 7.07 -6.91
C PRO A 25 3.02 7.36 -5.74
N ALA A 26 2.84 8.52 -5.12
CA ALA A 26 3.44 8.77 -3.82
C ALA A 26 2.93 7.70 -2.83
N ALA A 27 3.85 7.06 -2.11
CA ALA A 27 3.54 5.97 -1.21
C ALA A 27 4.27 6.15 0.13
N SER A 28 3.63 5.69 1.20
CA SER A 28 4.23 5.52 2.52
C SER A 28 3.98 4.10 2.99
N MET A 29 4.97 3.50 3.65
CA MET A 29 4.88 2.17 4.25
C MET A 29 5.25 2.25 5.72
N ILE A 30 4.35 1.79 6.59
CA ILE A 30 4.55 1.80 8.05
C ILE A 30 4.05 0.51 8.69
N ILE A 31 4.54 0.21 9.89
CA ILE A 31 4.09 -0.92 10.70
C ILE A 31 3.05 -0.43 11.71
N VAL A 32 1.92 -1.13 11.82
CA VAL A 32 0.83 -0.83 12.74
C VAL A 32 0.67 -1.95 13.77
N SER A 33 -0.02 -1.68 14.88
CA SER A 33 -0.24 -2.67 15.93
C SER A 33 -1.23 -3.79 15.55
N GLY A 34 -2.05 -3.58 14.52
CA GLY A 34 -3.00 -4.57 14.02
C GLY A 34 -4.06 -3.99 13.10
N PHE A 35 -4.91 -4.87 12.57
CA PHE A 35 -6.06 -4.54 11.71
C PHE A 35 -7.37 -4.98 12.36
N LEU A 36 -8.51 -4.51 11.81
CA LEU A 36 -9.84 -4.91 12.28
C LEU A 36 -10.08 -6.42 12.13
N ASP A 37 -9.71 -6.99 10.98
CA ASP A 37 -9.67 -8.44 10.81
C ASP A 37 -8.24 -8.94 11.11
N PRO A 38 -8.06 -9.79 12.14
CA PRO A 38 -6.74 -10.25 12.57
C PRO A 38 -6.04 -11.15 11.56
N ARG A 39 -6.74 -11.61 10.51
CA ARG A 39 -6.14 -12.41 9.42
C ARG A 39 -5.42 -11.54 8.38
N LEU A 40 -5.67 -10.24 8.37
CA LEU A 40 -5.01 -9.32 7.43
C LEU A 40 -3.57 -9.07 7.86
N VAL A 41 -2.66 -9.09 6.88
CA VAL A 41 -1.23 -8.83 7.08
C VAL A 41 -0.76 -7.52 6.44
N VAL A 42 -1.57 -6.96 5.53
CA VAL A 42 -1.34 -5.68 4.86
C VAL A 42 -2.67 -4.96 4.62
N GLY A 43 -2.67 -3.65 4.81
CA GLY A 43 -3.73 -2.73 4.37
C GLY A 43 -3.19 -1.70 3.40
N VAL A 44 -3.92 -1.42 2.32
CA VAL A 44 -3.54 -0.43 1.30
C VAL A 44 -4.66 0.58 1.16
N GLU A 45 -4.30 1.86 1.31
CA GLU A 45 -5.15 2.98 0.95
C GLU A 45 -4.54 3.65 -0.29
N ALA A 46 -5.40 3.96 -1.25
CA ALA A 46 -5.02 4.57 -2.52
C ALA A 46 -5.95 5.74 -2.79
N GLU A 47 -5.36 6.86 -3.19
CA GLU A 47 -6.07 8.05 -3.65
C GLU A 47 -5.75 8.28 -5.12
N ALA A 48 -6.76 8.69 -5.89
CA ALA A 48 -6.62 8.94 -7.33
C ALA A 48 -7.29 10.26 -7.70
N TYR A 49 -6.66 10.98 -8.63
CA TYR A 49 -7.14 12.26 -9.14
C TYR A 49 -7.11 12.26 -10.68
N ARG A 50 -8.23 12.64 -11.32
CA ARG A 50 -8.38 12.63 -12.80
C ARG A 50 -8.42 14.03 -13.43
N GLY A 51 -8.10 15.09 -12.67
CA GLY A 51 -8.28 16.46 -13.15
C GLY A 51 -9.76 16.88 -13.21
N ALA A 52 -10.02 18.18 -13.37
CA ALA A 52 -11.35 18.65 -13.76
C ALA A 52 -11.62 18.22 -15.21
N ALA A 53 -12.75 17.57 -15.47
CA ALA A 53 -13.23 17.38 -16.83
C ALA A 53 -13.45 18.78 -17.43
N ARG A 54 -12.82 19.04 -18.58
CA ARG A 54 -13.02 20.28 -19.31
C ARG A 54 -14.38 20.27 -20.01
#